data_AF-V4SUE8-F1
#
_entry.id   AF-V4SUE8-F1
#
_cell.length_a   1.000
_cell.length_b   1.000
_cell.length_c   1.000
_cell.angle_alpha   90.00
_cell.angle_beta   90.00
_cell.angle_gamma   90.00
#
_symmetry.space_group_name_H-M   'P 1'
#
loop_
_entity.id
_entity.type
_entity.pdbx_description
1 polymer ?
#
loop_
_entity_poly.entity_id
_entity_poly.type
_entity_poly.pdbx_seq_one_letter_code
_entity_poly.pdbx_strand_id
1 'polypeptide(L)'
;MAFSSWLCTNNTKNLLVKIVHPGGHVELHDRPIMATEIMLRNPKCIVAHPNVFKQPWAIVAPDTVLSLGQKFYVVPVSTIRKLQRLNSAKYPQKVQSSMNKDGEENE
;
A
#
# COMPACT_ATOMS: atom_id res chain seq x y z
N MET A 1 -32.82 10.27 4.61
CA MET A 1 -31.39 10.00 4.87
C MET A 1 -31.13 8.53 4.55
N ALA A 2 -30.69 8.21 3.33
CA ALA A 2 -30.46 6.83 2.92
C ALA A 2 -29.03 6.42 3.29
N PHE A 3 -28.89 5.62 4.34
CA PHE A 3 -27.68 4.83 4.55
C PHE A 3 -27.73 3.68 3.54
N SER A 4 -27.09 3.85 2.38
CA SER A 4 -26.97 2.77 1.42
C SER A 4 -26.13 1.65 2.04
N SER A 5 -26.84 0.63 2.51
CA SER A 5 -26.26 -0.55 3.11
C SER A 5 -25.41 -1.29 2.07
N TRP A 6 -24.25 -1.69 2.57
CA TRP A 6 -23.10 -2.22 1.89
C TRP A 6 -23.36 -3.65 1.38
N LEU A 7 -24.16 -3.80 0.32
CA LEU A 7 -24.38 -5.10 -0.31
C LEU A 7 -23.36 -5.35 -1.43
N CYS A 8 -22.07 -5.41 -1.07
CA CYS A 8 -21.10 -6.11 -1.90
C CYS A 8 -21.30 -7.61 -1.67
N THR A 9 -22.11 -8.24 -2.51
CA THR A 9 -22.36 -9.68 -2.54
C THR A 9 -21.03 -10.45 -2.57
N ASN A 10 -20.92 -11.50 -1.76
CA ASN A 10 -19.64 -12.18 -1.49
C ASN A 10 -18.94 -12.81 -2.72
N ASN A 11 -19.63 -12.93 -3.87
CA ASN A 11 -19.11 -13.57 -5.08
C ASN A 11 -18.34 -12.59 -5.99
N THR A 12 -18.73 -11.31 -6.04
CA THR A 12 -18.09 -10.28 -6.90
C THR A 12 -16.72 -9.82 -6.38
N LYS A 13 -16.31 -10.26 -5.19
CA LYS A 13 -15.02 -9.91 -4.58
C LYS A 13 -13.84 -10.26 -5.46
N ASN A 14 -13.93 -11.30 -6.29
CA ASN A 14 -12.86 -11.72 -7.21
C ASN A 14 -12.83 -10.91 -8.52
N LEU A 15 -13.84 -10.08 -8.79
CA LEU A 15 -13.99 -9.37 -10.06
C LEU A 15 -13.63 -7.89 -9.96
N LEU A 16 -13.26 -7.40 -8.77
CA LEU A 16 -13.01 -5.97 -8.53
C LEU A 16 -11.69 -5.74 -7.80
N VAL A 17 -11.00 -4.65 -8.12
CA VAL A 17 -9.97 -4.06 -7.26
C VAL A 17 -10.66 -3.25 -6.19
N LYS A 18 -10.37 -3.54 -4.91
CA LYS A 18 -10.95 -2.80 -3.78
C LYS A 18 -9.92 -1.86 -3.18
N ILE A 19 -10.17 -0.56 -3.28
CA ILE A 19 -9.31 0.48 -2.72
C ILE A 19 -10.01 1.08 -1.51
N VAL A 20 -9.35 1.02 -0.36
CA VAL A 20 -9.87 1.59 0.89
C VAL A 20 -9.11 2.88 1.19
N HIS A 21 -9.86 3.97 1.23
CA HIS A 21 -9.37 5.30 1.52
C HIS A 21 -9.37 5.60 3.04
N PRO A 22 -8.60 6.62 3.47
CA PRO A 22 -8.71 7.13 4.83
C PRO A 22 -10.17 7.47 5.18
N GLY A 23 -10.60 7.17 6.40
CA GLY A 23 -12.00 7.33 6.82
C GLY A 23 -12.93 6.19 6.42
N GLY A 24 -12.43 5.15 5.73
CA GLY A 24 -13.18 3.92 5.45
C GLY A 24 -14.00 3.97 4.16
N HIS A 25 -13.91 5.04 3.37
CA HIS A 25 -14.49 5.09 2.04
C HIS A 25 -13.86 4.04 1.13
N VAL A 26 -14.67 3.41 0.28
CA VAL A 26 -14.23 2.33 -0.60
C VAL A 26 -14.51 2.69 -2.06
N GLU A 27 -13.46 2.70 -2.85
CA GLU A 27 -13.50 2.79 -4.30
C GLU A 27 -13.33 1.38 -4.89
N LEU A 28 -14.16 1.05 -5.87
CA LEU A 28 -14.16 -0.25 -6.54
C LEU A 28 -13.88 -0.05 -8.02
N HIS A 29 -13.00 -0.87 -8.57
CA HIS A 29 -12.68 -0.87 -9.99
C HIS A 29 -12.87 -2.25 -10.59
N ASP A 30 -13.50 -2.30 -11.75
CA ASP A 30 -13.77 -3.48 -12.57
C ASP A 30 -12.60 -3.85 -13.50
N ARG A 31 -11.55 -3.03 -13.52
CA ARG A 31 -10.34 -3.21 -14.33
C ARG A 31 -9.10 -3.18 -13.44
N PRO A 32 -8.01 -3.87 -13.84
CA PRO A 32 -6.70 -3.64 -13.25
C PRO A 32 -6.29 -2.17 -13.41
N ILE A 33 -5.65 -1.61 -12.38
CA ILE A 33 -5.28 -0.18 -12.34
C ILE A 33 -3.85 -0.04 -11.86
N MET A 34 -3.10 0.91 -12.41
CA MET A 34 -1.77 1.21 -11.92
C MET A 34 -1.81 1.90 -10.55
N ALA A 35 -0.93 1.50 -9.64
CA ALA A 35 -0.81 2.13 -8.34
C ALA A 35 -0.53 3.64 -8.45
N THR A 36 0.26 4.06 -9.45
CA THR A 36 0.54 5.48 -9.71
C THR A 36 -0.72 6.30 -9.99
N GLU A 37 -1.73 5.73 -10.66
CA GLU A 37 -2.97 6.43 -10.97
C GLU A 37 -3.73 6.79 -9.67
N ILE A 38 -3.77 5.84 -8.74
CA ILE A 38 -4.37 6.03 -7.42
C ILE A 38 -3.58 7.03 -6.57
N MET A 39 -2.25 6.96 -6.61
CA MET A 39 -1.38 7.89 -5.89
C MET A 39 -1.51 9.34 -6.41
N LEU A 40 -1.63 9.53 -7.73
CA LEU A 40 -1.81 10.85 -8.34
C LEU A 40 -3.14 11.50 -7.91
N ARG A 41 -4.21 10.72 -7.78
CA ARG A 41 -5.51 11.18 -7.27
C ARG A 41 -5.50 11.48 -5.77
N ASN A 42 -4.55 10.91 -5.02
CA ASN A 42 -4.48 10.99 -3.56
C ASN A 42 -3.11 11.54 -3.11
N PRO A 43 -2.90 12.86 -3.21
CA PRO A 43 -1.61 13.45 -2.87
C PRO A 43 -1.25 13.18 -1.40
N LYS A 44 0.06 13.02 -1.14
CA LYS A 44 0.62 12.67 0.19
C LYS A 44 0.15 11.32 0.75
N CYS A 45 -0.46 10.49 -0.09
CA CYS A 45 -0.80 9.11 0.24
C CYS A 45 -0.03 8.13 -0.62
N ILE A 46 0.08 6.91 -0.12
CA ILE A 46 0.75 5.77 -0.75
C ILE A 46 -0.23 4.61 -0.77
N VAL A 47 -0.21 3.82 -1.85
CA VAL A 47 -0.93 2.56 -1.93
C VAL A 47 -0.15 1.46 -1.20
N ALA A 48 -0.84 0.69 -0.37
CA ALA A 48 -0.23 -0.36 0.42
C ALA A 48 -1.11 -1.60 0.51
N HIS A 49 -0.49 -2.75 0.79
CA HIS A 49 -1.21 -3.98 1.03
C HIS A 49 -1.93 -3.98 2.39
N PRO A 50 -2.97 -4.81 2.61
CA PRO A 50 -3.73 -4.84 3.86
C PRO A 50 -2.92 -5.15 5.12
N ASN A 51 -1.80 -5.85 4.97
CA ASN A 51 -0.86 -6.18 6.05
C ASN A 51 0.06 -5.01 6.45
N VAL A 52 -0.01 -3.83 5.81
CA VAL A 52 0.88 -2.69 6.08
C VAL A 52 0.90 -2.24 7.54
N PHE A 53 -0.23 -2.40 8.25
CA PHE A 53 -0.34 -2.05 9.67
C PHE A 53 0.44 -2.99 10.59
N LYS A 54 0.79 -4.18 10.10
CA LYS A 54 1.69 -5.15 10.77
C LYS A 54 3.11 -5.04 10.23
N GLN A 55 3.24 -4.83 8.91
CA GLN A 55 4.49 -4.80 8.15
C GLN A 55 4.61 -3.47 7.40
N PRO A 56 5.26 -2.44 7.99
CA PRO A 56 5.28 -1.09 7.40
C PRO A 56 5.94 -0.99 6.01
N TRP A 57 6.70 -2.02 5.60
CA TRP A 57 7.32 -2.15 4.28
C TRP A 57 6.42 -2.79 3.22
N ALA A 58 5.19 -3.22 3.56
CA ALA A 58 4.22 -3.76 2.62
C ALA A 58 3.56 -2.65 1.76
N ILE A 59 4.41 -1.79 1.20
CA ILE A 59 4.09 -0.68 0.32
C ILE A 59 4.09 -1.20 -1.11
N VAL A 60 3.16 -0.70 -1.91
CA VAL A 60 3.03 -1.03 -3.32
C VAL A 60 3.82 -0.02 -4.14
N ALA A 61 4.68 -0.48 -5.05
CA ALA A 61 5.45 0.41 -5.92
C ALA A 61 4.54 1.06 -6.99
N PRO A 62 4.81 2.31 -7.41
CA PRO A 62 3.88 3.09 -8.25
C PRO A 62 3.64 2.49 -9.64
N ASP A 63 4.62 1.80 -10.17
CA ASP A 63 4.62 1.10 -11.46
C ASP A 63 3.82 -0.21 -11.45
N THR A 64 3.43 -0.70 -10.28
CA THR A 64 2.70 -1.97 -10.16
C THR A 64 1.24 -1.85 -10.59
N VAL A 65 0.74 -2.93 -11.19
CA VAL A 65 -0.67 -3.08 -11.55
C VAL A 65 -1.41 -3.75 -10.39
N LEU A 66 -2.46 -3.09 -9.92
CA LEU A 66 -3.40 -3.58 -8.92
C LEU A 66 -4.38 -4.53 -9.59
N SER A 67 -4.23 -5.84 -9.31
CA SER A 67 -5.07 -6.89 -9.91
C SER A 67 -6.45 -7.00 -9.28
N LEU A 68 -7.42 -7.48 -10.06
CA LEU A 68 -8.77 -7.81 -9.60
C LEU A 68 -8.73 -8.88 -8.49
N GLY A 69 -9.72 -8.86 -7.62
CA GLY A 69 -9.77 -9.76 -6.46
C GLY A 69 -8.93 -9.31 -5.27
N GLN A 70 -8.07 -8.31 -5.47
CA GLN A 70 -7.18 -7.80 -4.44
C GLN A 70 -7.74 -6.56 -3.77
N LYS A 71 -7.32 -6.38 -2.52
CA LYS A 71 -7.66 -5.23 -1.70
C LYS A 71 -6.40 -4.44 -1.39
N PHE A 72 -6.48 -3.13 -1.55
CA PHE A 72 -5.40 -2.19 -1.25
C PHE A 72 -5.91 -1.06 -0.35
N TYR A 73 -4.97 -0.42 0.33
CA TYR A 73 -5.23 0.74 1.18
C TYR A 73 -4.49 1.96 0.65
N VAL A 74 -5.18 3.10 0.63
CA VAL A 74 -4.55 4.40 0.49
C VAL A 74 -4.22 4.89 1.90
N VAL A 75 -2.93 5.07 2.16
CA VAL A 75 -2.42 5.38 3.50
C VAL A 75 -1.61 6.68 3.44
N PRO A 76 -1.87 7.66 4.32
CA PRO A 76 -1.04 8.85 4.39
C PRO A 76 0.42 8.51 4.68
N VAL A 77 1.35 9.20 4.03
CA VAL A 77 2.80 9.02 4.25
C VAL A 77 3.18 9.19 5.72
N SER A 78 2.49 10.09 6.43
CA SER A 78 2.67 10.32 7.87
C SER A 78 2.34 9.07 8.71
N THR A 79 1.32 8.31 8.31
CA THR A 79 0.94 7.05 8.97
C THR A 79 2.00 5.99 8.75
N ILE A 80 2.53 5.85 7.53
CA ILE A 80 3.64 4.92 7.24
C ILE A 80 4.86 5.23 8.10
N ARG A 81 5.26 6.52 8.18
CA ARG A 81 6.37 6.95 9.04
C ARG A 81 6.14 6.63 10.51
N LYS A 82 4.91 6.81 11.01
CA LYS A 82 4.54 6.42 12.39
C LYS A 82 4.65 4.90 12.57
N LEU A 83 4.15 4.11 11.64
CA LEU A 83 4.22 2.64 11.69
C LEU A 83 5.68 2.15 11.70
N GLN A 84 6.55 2.74 10.88
CA GLN A 84 7.98 2.41 10.85
C GLN A 84 8.70 2.75 12.16
N ARG A 85 8.41 3.93 12.74
CA ARG A 85 8.98 4.32 14.05
C ARG A 85 8.52 3.40 15.18
N LEU A 86 7.24 3.02 15.20
CA LEU A 86 6.72 2.10 16.21
C LEU A 86 7.28 0.69 16.04
N ASN A 87 7.49 0.24 14.80
CA ASN A 87 8.04 -1.07 14.53
C ASN A 87 9.52 -1.15 14.93
N SER A 88 10.35 -0.15 14.57
CA SER A 88 11.75 -0.08 14.98
C SER A 88 11.95 0.00 16.49
N ALA A 89 11.04 0.66 17.22
CA ALA A 89 11.04 0.65 18.68
C ALA A 89 10.69 -0.74 19.28
N LYS A 90 9.85 -1.52 18.60
CA LYS A 90 9.42 -2.86 19.04
C LYS A 90 10.40 -3.97 18.62
N TYR A 91 11.06 -3.80 17.48
CA TYR A 91 12.03 -4.71 16.92
C TYR A 91 13.21 -3.87 16.42
N PRO A 92 14.18 -3.53 17.29
CA PRO A 92 15.38 -2.86 16.85
C PRO A 92 16.07 -3.75 15.82
N GLN A 93 15.99 -3.35 14.56
CA GLN A 93 16.70 -4.02 13.49
C GLN A 93 18.18 -3.92 13.84
N LYS A 94 18.86 -5.06 14.02
CA LYS A 94 20.33 -5.08 13.93
C LYS A 94 20.64 -4.58 12.53
N VAL A 95 21.13 -3.35 12.44
CA VAL A 95 21.68 -2.80 11.21
C VAL A 95 22.83 -3.72 10.82
N GLN A 96 22.60 -4.60 9.85
CA GLN A 96 23.70 -5.17 9.08
C GLN A 96 24.19 -4.05 8.18
N SER A 97 25.11 -3.26 8.73
CA SER A 97 26.02 -2.43 7.96
C SER A 97 26.90 -3.36 7.13
N SER A 98 26.47 -3.72 5.93
CA SER A 98 27.42 -4.06 4.86
C SER A 98 28.05 -2.75 4.40
N MET A 99 29.16 -2.43 5.05
CA MET A 99 30.13 -1.44 4.64
C MET A 99 30.85 -1.88 3.35
N ASN A 100 31.05 -0.90 2.45
CA ASN A 100 32.23 -0.69 1.59
C ASN A 100 32.37 -1.56 0.33
N LYS A 101 32.29 -0.94 -0.86
CA LYS A 101 33.34 -0.22 -1.64
C LYS A 101 34.36 -1.20 -2.23
N ASP A 102 34.42 -1.21 -3.56
CA ASP A 102 35.60 -1.21 -4.47
C ASP A 102 34.99 -0.96 -5.86
N GLY A 103 35.41 -0.03 -6.72
CA GLY A 103 36.77 0.34 -7.09
C GLY A 103 36.94 -0.05 -8.58
N GLU A 104 36.75 0.94 -9.46
CA GLU A 104 37.57 1.27 -10.65
C GLU A 104 38.41 0.16 -11.36
N GLU A 105 38.23 0.11 -12.69
CA GLU A 105 39.25 -0.13 -13.74
C GLU A 105 39.69 -1.55 -14.22
N ASN A 106 39.51 -1.73 -15.54
CA ASN A 106 40.36 -2.40 -16.57
C ASN A 106 40.41 -3.94 -16.70
N GLU A 107 39.88 -4.43 -17.84
CA GLU A 107 40.69 -5.06 -18.91
C GLU A 107 40.07 -4.78 -20.29
#